data_AF-A0A6B2CN98-F1
#
_entry.id   AF-A0A6B2CN98-F1
#
_cell.length_a   1.000
_cell.length_b   1.000
_cell.length_c   1.000
_cell.angle_alpha   90.00
_cell.angle_beta   90.00
_cell.angle_gamma   90.00
#
_symmetry.space_group_name_H-M   'P 1'
#
loop_
_entity.id
_entity.type
_entity.pdbx_description
1 polymer ?
#
loop_
_entity_poly.entity_id
_entity_poly.type
_entity_poly.pdbx_seq_one_letter_code
_entity_poly.pdbx_strand_id
1 'polypeptide(L)'
;MRVLSGKGELQHVLMRAVTVLANRVGISSLGLTGSYAMGIEREFSDVDLVVYGKDAAQVAYDLFTSAAVPVSCETEFGGFKLEGWPCVPWRRGLLSDVPTPVSWVGVPPSLASHCKAFTERGPSPSKLAPFRGVLTVPGGQPEGLLYPPCVRSEEGYIIVSYEYNAGGPLYQGGVLEVTGLLAATEDVIFLGSRELPGSLRLLKPYRS
;
A
#
# COMPACT_ATOMS: atom_id res chain seq x y z
N MET A 1 37.43 22.35 -4.87
CA MET A 1 36.49 22.20 -3.75
C MET A 1 35.08 22.22 -4.33
N ARG A 2 34.52 21.05 -4.68
CA ARG A 2 33.13 20.93 -5.15
C ARG A 2 32.23 20.96 -3.92
N VAL A 3 31.43 22.01 -3.77
CA VAL A 3 30.49 22.15 -2.66
C VAL A 3 29.45 21.05 -2.78
N LEU A 4 29.37 20.22 -1.75
CA LEU A 4 28.39 19.15 -1.52
C LEU A 4 27.01 19.73 -1.15
N SER A 5 26.52 20.75 -1.86
CA SER A 5 25.32 21.51 -1.44
C SER A 5 24.02 20.71 -1.54
N GLY A 6 23.90 19.78 -2.51
CA GLY A 6 22.67 19.00 -2.72
C GLY A 6 22.37 17.98 -1.61
N LYS A 7 23.40 17.45 -0.93
CA LYS A 7 23.19 16.50 0.18
C LYS A 7 22.48 17.15 1.36
N GLY A 8 22.77 18.42 1.64
CA GLY A 8 22.11 19.16 2.72
C GLY A 8 20.62 19.35 2.42
N GLU A 9 20.28 19.73 1.19
CA GLU A 9 18.89 19.95 0.78
C GLU A 9 18.05 18.68 0.82
N LEU A 10 18.55 17.57 0.27
CA LEU A 10 17.85 16.27 0.32
C LEU A 10 17.70 15.76 1.76
N GLN A 11 18.70 15.96 2.61
CA GLN A 11 18.58 15.65 4.05
C GLN A 11 17.52 16.52 4.75
N HIS A 12 17.43 17.81 4.41
CA HIS A 12 16.39 18.68 4.93
C HIS A 12 14.98 18.24 4.49
N VAL A 13 14.83 17.84 3.23
CA VAL A 13 13.57 17.27 2.71
C VAL A 13 13.18 16.00 3.47
N LEU A 14 14.13 15.07 3.63
CA LEU A 14 13.92 13.85 4.41
C LEU A 14 13.47 14.16 5.85
N MET A 15 14.17 15.06 6.54
CA MET A 15 13.84 15.42 7.91
C MET A 15 12.45 16.04 8.04
N ARG A 16 12.02 16.86 7.07
CA ARG A 16 10.66 17.42 7.05
C ARG A 16 9.62 16.33 6.84
N ALA A 17 9.81 15.45 5.86
CA ALA A 17 8.91 14.32 5.60
C ALA A 17 8.76 13.41 6.84
N VAL A 18 9.88 13.03 7.46
CA VAL A 18 9.90 12.25 8.70
C VAL A 18 9.18 12.99 9.82
N THR A 19 9.43 14.29 10.00
CA THR A 19 8.77 15.07 11.07
C THR A 19 7.26 15.12 10.89
N VAL A 20 6.77 15.37 9.67
CA VAL A 20 5.32 15.44 9.38
C VAL A 20 4.63 14.13 9.75
N LEU A 21 5.20 12.99 9.33
CA LEU A 21 4.59 11.69 9.62
C LEU A 21 4.78 11.27 11.09
N ALA A 22 5.97 11.52 11.66
CA ALA A 22 6.30 11.19 13.05
C ALA A 22 5.38 11.89 14.05
N ASN A 23 4.99 13.14 13.77
CA ASN A 23 4.05 13.90 14.58
C ASN A 23 2.65 13.28 14.61
N ARG A 24 2.33 12.37 13.68
CA ARG A 24 1.04 11.66 13.62
C ARG A 24 1.15 10.25 14.18
N VAL A 25 2.12 9.46 13.70
CA VAL A 25 2.21 8.03 14.02
C VAL A 25 3.17 7.69 15.17
N GLY A 26 3.94 8.68 15.64
CA GLY A 26 5.03 8.49 16.60
C GLY A 26 6.33 8.06 15.93
N ILE A 27 7.46 8.63 16.34
CA ILE A 27 8.78 8.36 15.75
C ILE A 27 9.21 6.90 15.88
N SER A 28 8.81 6.21 16.96
CA SER A 28 9.10 4.78 17.18
C SER A 28 8.38 3.85 16.20
N SER A 29 7.36 4.36 15.51
CA SER A 29 6.56 3.62 14.54
C SER A 29 7.04 3.86 13.11
N LEU A 30 8.19 4.54 12.91
CA LEU A 30 8.69 4.89 11.59
C LEU A 30 10.03 4.25 11.26
N GLY A 31 10.15 3.84 10.01
CA GLY A 31 11.40 3.44 9.37
C GLY A 31 11.61 4.19 8.06
N LEU A 32 12.83 4.13 7.55
CA LEU A 32 13.21 4.67 6.24
C LEU A 32 13.47 3.50 5.30
N THR A 33 12.99 3.59 4.06
CA THR A 33 13.28 2.61 3.00
C THR A 33 13.65 3.33 1.70
N GLY A 34 13.78 2.57 0.61
CA GLY A 34 14.04 3.11 -0.71
C GLY A 34 15.41 3.78 -0.83
N SER A 35 15.49 4.74 -1.74
CA SER A 35 16.78 5.34 -2.13
C SER A 35 17.48 6.11 -1.01
N TYR A 36 16.72 6.79 -0.14
CA TYR A 36 17.26 7.50 1.02
C TYR A 36 17.84 6.57 2.08
N ALA A 37 17.23 5.39 2.33
CA ALA A 37 17.78 4.40 3.25
C ALA A 37 19.13 3.83 2.76
N MET A 38 19.30 3.76 1.44
CA MET A 38 20.49 3.22 0.79
C MET A 38 21.57 4.27 0.51
N GLY A 39 21.30 5.56 0.70
CA GLY A 39 22.24 6.64 0.39
C GLY A 39 22.49 6.84 -1.12
N ILE A 40 21.52 6.46 -1.96
CA ILE A 40 21.58 6.55 -3.43
C ILE A 40 20.50 7.49 -4.00
N GLU A 41 19.87 8.29 -3.14
CA GLU A 41 18.86 9.26 -3.49
C GLU A 41 19.34 10.28 -4.53
N ARG A 42 18.40 10.77 -5.34
CA ARG A 42 18.59 11.81 -6.34
C ARG A 42 17.48 12.84 -6.19
N GLU A 43 17.58 13.97 -6.90
CA GLU A 43 16.58 15.06 -6.82
C GLU A 43 15.15 14.63 -7.19
N PHE A 44 15.01 13.59 -8.02
CA PHE A 44 13.72 13.01 -8.40
C PHE A 44 13.26 11.87 -7.49
N SER A 45 14.05 11.50 -6.49
CA SER A 45 13.69 10.42 -5.56
C SER A 45 12.57 10.85 -4.64
N ASP A 46 11.52 10.03 -4.57
CA ASP A 46 10.52 10.12 -3.51
C ASP A 46 11.16 9.81 -2.13
N VAL A 47 10.53 10.28 -1.06
CA VAL A 47 10.87 9.88 0.31
C VAL A 47 9.99 8.69 0.70
N ASP A 48 10.58 7.49 0.77
CA ASP A 48 9.85 6.26 1.08
C ASP A 48 9.99 5.89 2.57
N LEU A 49 8.87 5.85 3.28
CA LEU A 49 8.81 5.54 4.71
C LEU A 49 8.15 4.18 4.97
N VAL A 50 8.51 3.59 6.10
CA VAL A 50 7.84 2.40 6.65
C VAL A 50 7.08 2.82 7.89
N VAL A 51 5.84 2.34 8.03
CA VAL A 51 4.99 2.60 9.19
C VAL A 51 4.73 1.28 9.90
N TYR A 52 5.27 1.10 11.10
CA TYR A 52 5.18 -0.16 11.85
C TYR A 52 3.88 -0.25 12.65
N GLY A 53 3.15 -1.34 12.44
CA GLY A 53 1.93 -1.67 13.19
C GLY A 53 0.64 -1.11 12.57
N LYS A 54 -0.45 -1.83 12.81
CA LYS A 54 -1.77 -1.56 12.23
C LYS A 54 -2.33 -0.18 12.59
N ASP A 55 -2.20 0.22 13.86
CA ASP A 55 -2.79 1.48 14.34
C ASP A 55 -2.08 2.68 13.72
N ALA A 56 -0.74 2.61 13.63
CA ALA A 56 0.08 3.62 12.96
C ALA A 56 -0.21 3.67 11.44
N ALA A 57 -0.39 2.52 10.79
CA ALA A 57 -0.73 2.44 9.37
C ALA A 57 -2.09 3.09 9.08
N GLN A 58 -3.08 2.90 9.96
CA GLN A 58 -4.37 3.57 9.84
C GLN A 58 -4.23 5.09 9.99
N VAL A 59 -3.46 5.58 10.98
CA VAL A 59 -3.20 7.02 11.14
C VAL A 59 -2.48 7.62 9.93
N ALA A 60 -1.54 6.88 9.34
CA ALA A 60 -0.87 7.29 8.10
C ALA A 60 -1.86 7.37 6.94
N TYR A 61 -2.72 6.36 6.77
CA TYR A 61 -3.78 6.36 5.76
C TYR A 61 -4.71 7.57 5.92
N ASP A 62 -5.16 7.85 7.14
CA ASP A 62 -6.05 8.99 7.42
C ASP A 62 -5.36 10.32 7.12
N LEU A 63 -4.08 10.49 7.47
CA LEU A 63 -3.30 11.68 7.11
C LEU A 63 -3.23 11.87 5.59
N PHE A 64 -2.88 10.82 4.86
CA PHE A 64 -2.68 10.89 3.43
C PHE A 64 -3.98 11.16 2.69
N THR A 65 -5.06 10.47 3.05
CA THR A 65 -6.37 10.67 2.41
C THR A 65 -7.03 11.99 2.75
N SER A 66 -6.70 12.62 3.89
CA SER A 66 -7.30 13.90 4.32
C SER A 66 -6.49 15.14 3.95
N ALA A 67 -5.16 15.02 3.84
CA ALA A 67 -4.29 16.18 3.77
C ALA A 67 -3.24 16.13 2.65
N ALA A 68 -2.93 14.96 2.08
CA ALA A 68 -1.96 14.89 1.00
C ALA A 68 -2.57 15.37 -0.32
N VAL A 69 -1.74 16.02 -1.14
CA VAL A 69 -2.10 16.37 -2.51
C VAL A 69 -1.67 15.22 -3.44
N PRO A 70 -2.54 14.71 -4.33
CA PRO A 70 -2.16 13.69 -5.30
C PRO A 70 -1.06 14.17 -6.24
N VAL A 71 -0.03 13.34 -6.42
CA VAL A 71 1.05 13.57 -7.40
C VAL A 71 0.68 12.96 -8.75
N SER A 72 0.04 11.79 -8.72
CA SER A 72 -0.44 11.06 -9.88
C SER A 72 -1.68 10.25 -9.51
N CYS A 73 -2.59 10.08 -10.47
CA CYS A 73 -3.73 9.17 -10.35
C CYS A 73 -3.38 7.87 -11.07
N GLU A 74 -2.57 7.03 -10.44
CA GLU A 74 -2.16 5.76 -11.04
C GLU A 74 -3.30 4.75 -10.95
N THR A 75 -3.71 4.24 -12.10
CA THR A 75 -4.71 3.18 -12.25
C THR A 75 -4.08 1.86 -12.68
N GLU A 76 -2.77 1.82 -12.91
CA GLU A 76 -2.05 0.63 -13.35
C GLU A 76 -0.67 0.55 -12.66
N PHE A 77 -0.37 -0.60 -12.07
CA PHE A 77 0.84 -0.83 -11.27
C PHE A 77 1.40 -2.21 -11.59
N GLY A 78 2.49 -2.29 -12.36
CA GLY A 78 3.17 -3.57 -12.61
C GLY A 78 2.27 -4.68 -13.18
N GLY A 79 1.24 -4.32 -13.96
CA GLY A 79 0.22 -5.25 -14.49
C GLY A 79 -1.06 -5.38 -13.67
N PHE A 80 -1.14 -4.77 -12.48
CA PHE A 80 -2.38 -4.65 -11.71
C PHE A 80 -3.20 -3.42 -12.14
N LYS A 81 -4.51 -3.56 -12.35
CA LYS A 81 -5.40 -2.45 -12.73
C LYS A 81 -6.40 -2.09 -11.63
N LEU A 82 -6.60 -0.80 -11.43
CA LEU A 82 -7.53 -0.24 -10.45
C LEU A 82 -8.53 0.69 -11.15
N GLU A 83 -9.82 0.39 -11.05
CA GLU A 83 -10.87 1.12 -11.76
C GLU A 83 -12.03 1.54 -10.84
N GLY A 84 -12.57 2.75 -11.02
CA GLY A 84 -13.77 3.20 -10.31
C GLY A 84 -13.53 3.85 -8.94
N TRP A 85 -12.27 3.94 -8.48
CA TRP A 85 -11.92 4.71 -7.29
C TRP A 85 -11.65 6.19 -7.61
N PRO A 86 -11.99 7.11 -6.69
CA PRO A 86 -11.51 8.48 -6.77
C PRO A 86 -9.98 8.52 -6.66
N CYS A 87 -9.37 9.55 -7.25
CA CYS A 87 -7.93 9.79 -7.14
C CYS A 87 -7.57 10.24 -5.72
N VAL A 88 -7.34 9.27 -4.85
CA VAL A 88 -7.01 9.47 -3.44
C VAL A 88 -5.55 9.08 -3.22
N PRO A 89 -4.73 9.98 -2.66
CA PRO A 89 -3.30 9.75 -2.46
C PRO A 89 -3.03 8.89 -1.23
N TRP A 90 -3.64 7.70 -1.14
CA TRP A 90 -3.70 6.91 0.10
C TRP A 90 -2.32 6.41 0.60
N ARG A 91 -1.35 6.20 -0.29
CA ARG A 91 0.02 5.78 0.04
C ARG A 91 1.12 6.73 -0.39
N ARG A 92 0.83 7.65 -1.31
CA ARG A 92 1.81 8.52 -1.96
C ARG A 92 1.18 9.86 -2.30
N GLY A 93 1.84 10.93 -1.92
CA GLY A 93 1.37 12.30 -2.18
C GLY A 93 2.36 13.35 -1.69
N LEU A 94 2.05 14.62 -1.98
CA LEU A 94 2.75 15.75 -1.37
C LEU A 94 2.11 16.05 -0.02
N LEU A 95 2.93 16.08 1.02
CA LEU A 95 2.50 16.36 2.39
C LEU A 95 2.98 17.74 2.83
N SER A 96 2.07 18.59 3.31
CA SER A 96 2.41 19.90 3.89
C SER A 96 3.27 20.74 2.92
N ASP A 97 4.41 21.22 3.39
CA ASP A 97 5.43 22.00 2.71
C ASP A 97 6.61 21.14 2.24
N VAL A 98 6.47 19.81 2.23
CA VAL A 98 7.50 18.90 1.69
C VAL A 98 7.44 18.98 0.16
N PRO A 99 8.50 19.46 -0.52
CA PRO A 99 8.49 19.69 -1.97
C PRO A 99 8.60 18.39 -2.80
N THR A 100 8.86 17.27 -2.14
CA THR A 100 9.08 15.96 -2.74
C THR A 100 7.94 15.01 -2.33
N PRO A 101 7.46 14.14 -3.23
CA PRO A 101 6.49 13.13 -2.87
C PRO A 101 6.98 12.25 -1.72
N VAL A 102 6.09 12.03 -0.76
CA VAL A 102 6.33 11.08 0.33
C VAL A 102 5.47 9.86 0.06
N SER A 103 6.06 8.68 0.22
CA SER A 103 5.35 7.41 0.14
C SER A 103 5.46 6.65 1.47
N TRP A 104 4.50 5.79 1.75
CA TRP A 104 4.57 4.91 2.92
C TRP A 104 4.05 3.50 2.64
N VAL A 105 4.58 2.55 3.41
CA VAL A 105 4.10 1.16 3.46
C VAL A 105 3.91 0.77 4.92
N GLY A 106 2.73 0.25 5.25
CA GLY A 106 2.46 -0.32 6.58
C GLY A 106 3.10 -1.69 6.71
N VAL A 107 3.81 -1.94 7.80
CA VAL A 107 4.55 -3.19 8.02
C VAL A 107 4.11 -3.84 9.33
N PRO A 108 3.74 -5.13 9.29
CA PRO A 108 3.41 -5.88 10.50
C PRO A 108 4.66 -6.16 11.36
N PRO A 109 4.51 -6.56 12.65
CA PRO A 109 5.64 -6.86 13.54
C PRO A 109 6.60 -7.95 13.01
N SER A 110 6.07 -8.90 12.25
CA SER A 110 6.85 -9.85 11.46
C SER A 110 6.21 -10.05 10.09
N LEU A 111 7.03 -10.40 9.10
CA LEU A 111 6.63 -10.49 7.69
C LEU A 111 5.33 -11.27 7.53
N ALA A 112 4.31 -10.61 6.96
CA ALA A 112 2.99 -11.17 6.67
C ALA A 112 2.28 -11.86 7.85
N SER A 113 2.66 -11.59 9.10
CA SER A 113 2.06 -12.23 10.29
C SER A 113 0.56 -12.04 10.43
N HIS A 114 0.00 -10.99 9.83
CA HIS A 114 -1.44 -10.74 9.78
C HIS A 114 -2.15 -11.57 8.70
N CYS A 115 -1.42 -12.08 7.70
CA CYS A 115 -1.96 -12.78 6.55
C CYS A 115 -1.54 -14.26 6.55
N LYS A 116 -2.31 -15.12 7.22
CA LYS A 116 -2.02 -16.57 7.30
C LYS A 116 -1.97 -17.26 5.92
N ALA A 117 -2.66 -16.70 4.94
CA ALA A 117 -2.67 -17.14 3.55
C ALA A 117 -1.35 -16.87 2.81
N PHE A 118 -0.48 -16.05 3.38
CA PHE A 118 0.81 -15.71 2.82
C PHE A 118 1.91 -16.44 3.62
N THR A 119 2.68 -17.28 2.92
CA THR A 119 3.88 -17.89 3.50
C THR A 119 5.12 -17.10 3.07
N GLU A 120 6.22 -17.17 3.82
CA GLU A 120 7.50 -16.51 3.46
C GLU A 120 8.03 -16.90 2.07
N ARG A 121 7.49 -17.98 1.46
CA ARG A 121 7.82 -18.46 0.12
C ARG A 121 6.91 -17.89 -0.98
N GLY A 122 6.03 -16.93 -0.66
CA GLY A 122 4.98 -16.43 -1.56
C GLY A 122 3.72 -17.31 -1.54
N PRO A 123 2.81 -17.16 -2.51
CA PRO A 123 1.69 -18.09 -2.67
C PRO A 123 2.24 -19.51 -2.81
N SER A 124 1.94 -20.39 -1.85
CA SER A 124 2.23 -21.83 -1.95
C SER A 124 0.98 -22.69 -2.14
N PRO A 125 0.20 -22.53 -3.22
CA PRO A 125 -0.71 -23.57 -3.67
C PRO A 125 -0.23 -24.16 -5.00
N SER A 126 -0.16 -25.48 -5.04
CA SER A 126 0.27 -26.29 -6.18
C SER A 126 -0.60 -26.17 -7.43
N LYS A 127 -1.72 -25.42 -7.37
CA LYS A 127 -2.59 -25.08 -8.51
C LYS A 127 -3.21 -23.70 -8.31
N LEU A 128 -2.81 -22.75 -9.15
CA LEU A 128 -3.46 -21.45 -9.29
C LEU A 128 -4.38 -21.49 -10.51
N ALA A 129 -5.63 -21.04 -10.36
CA ALA A 129 -6.57 -20.91 -11.46
C ALA A 129 -6.97 -19.43 -11.65
N PRO A 130 -7.18 -18.96 -12.89
CA PRO A 130 -7.74 -17.64 -13.11
C PRO A 130 -9.06 -17.46 -12.39
N PHE A 131 -9.21 -16.34 -11.69
CA PHE A 131 -10.43 -15.95 -11.00
C PHE A 131 -10.99 -14.67 -11.59
N ARG A 132 -12.30 -14.64 -11.78
CA ARG A 132 -13.07 -13.43 -12.00
C ARG A 132 -14.38 -13.57 -11.25
N GLY A 133 -14.67 -12.63 -10.36
CA GLY A 133 -15.89 -12.65 -9.56
C GLY A 133 -16.23 -11.29 -9.00
N VAL A 134 -17.47 -11.12 -8.57
CA VAL A 134 -17.90 -9.97 -7.80
C VAL A 134 -17.93 -10.38 -6.34
N LEU A 135 -17.22 -9.64 -5.50
CA LEU A 135 -17.05 -9.91 -4.07
C LEU A 135 -17.40 -8.67 -3.24
N THR A 136 -17.94 -8.89 -2.05
CA THR A 136 -18.21 -7.83 -1.09
C THR A 136 -17.13 -7.82 -0.04
N VAL A 137 -16.32 -6.77 -0.01
CA VAL A 137 -15.24 -6.59 0.97
C VAL A 137 -15.71 -5.59 2.02
N PRO A 138 -15.84 -5.98 3.31
CA PRO A 138 -16.09 -5.05 4.38
C PRO A 138 -14.98 -3.99 4.47
N GLY A 139 -15.38 -2.71 4.56
CA GLY A 139 -14.45 -1.61 4.75
C GLY A 139 -13.88 -1.57 6.17
N GLY A 140 -12.71 -0.95 6.32
CA GLY A 140 -12.05 -0.73 7.62
C GLY A 140 -11.24 -1.91 8.14
N GLN A 141 -10.93 -2.93 7.33
CA GLN A 141 -10.06 -4.04 7.70
C GLN A 141 -8.59 -3.59 7.73
N PRO A 142 -7.96 -3.36 8.91
CA PRO A 142 -6.63 -2.74 9.00
C PRO A 142 -5.53 -3.53 8.30
N GLU A 143 -5.72 -4.84 8.13
CA GLU A 143 -4.84 -5.73 7.39
C GLU A 143 -4.70 -5.37 5.90
N GLY A 144 -5.64 -4.60 5.35
CA GLY A 144 -5.52 -3.99 4.02
C GLY A 144 -4.43 -2.89 3.96
N LEU A 145 -4.02 -2.33 5.09
CA LEU A 145 -2.99 -1.28 5.19
C LEU A 145 -1.63 -1.84 5.63
N LEU A 146 -1.45 -3.16 5.65
CA LEU A 146 -0.19 -3.80 6.04
C LEU A 146 0.36 -4.63 4.88
N TYR A 147 1.67 -4.76 4.77
CA TYR A 147 2.30 -5.52 3.69
C TYR A 147 2.42 -7.02 4.02
N PRO A 148 1.91 -7.93 3.16
CA PRO A 148 1.06 -7.67 1.98
C PRO A 148 -0.40 -7.39 2.39
N PRO A 149 -1.15 -6.50 1.69
CA PRO A 149 -2.54 -6.23 2.03
C PRO A 149 -3.36 -7.51 1.96
N CYS A 150 -4.11 -7.78 3.01
CA CYS A 150 -4.79 -9.05 3.19
C CYS A 150 -6.15 -8.81 3.83
N VAL A 151 -7.24 -8.99 3.08
CA VAL A 151 -8.60 -8.73 3.57
C VAL A 151 -9.51 -9.90 3.28
N ARG A 152 -10.61 -10.02 4.02
CA ARG A 152 -11.63 -11.04 3.79
C ARG A 152 -12.85 -10.45 3.09
N SER A 153 -13.46 -11.20 2.19
CA SER A 153 -14.76 -10.89 1.63
C SER A 153 -15.89 -11.57 2.43
N GLU A 154 -17.12 -11.10 2.29
CA GLU A 154 -18.31 -11.70 2.92
C GLU A 154 -18.59 -13.11 2.37
N GLU A 155 -18.19 -13.39 1.13
CA GLU A 155 -18.26 -14.69 0.49
C GLU A 155 -17.21 -15.69 1.01
N GLY A 156 -16.33 -15.25 1.94
CA GLY A 156 -15.37 -16.10 2.64
C GLY A 156 -13.96 -16.11 2.06
N TYR A 157 -13.75 -15.50 0.88
CA TYR A 157 -12.44 -15.44 0.23
C TYR A 157 -11.47 -14.52 0.99
N ILE A 158 -10.19 -14.89 0.98
CA ILE A 158 -9.09 -14.01 1.42
C ILE A 158 -8.46 -13.39 0.18
N ILE A 159 -8.39 -12.07 0.11
CA ILE A 159 -7.79 -11.33 -1.00
C ILE A 159 -6.44 -10.79 -0.56
N VAL A 160 -5.38 -11.15 -1.28
CA VAL A 160 -3.99 -10.77 -0.98
C VAL A 160 -3.41 -9.96 -2.13
N SER A 161 -2.92 -8.75 -1.86
CA SER A 161 -2.19 -7.93 -2.85
C SER A 161 -0.68 -8.07 -2.65
N TYR A 162 0.04 -8.65 -3.61
CA TYR A 162 1.45 -8.97 -3.43
C TYR A 162 2.36 -7.73 -3.36
N GLU A 163 2.10 -6.72 -4.20
CA GLU A 163 2.94 -5.53 -4.34
C GLU A 163 2.42 -4.30 -3.55
N TYR A 164 1.55 -4.50 -2.54
CA TYR A 164 0.91 -3.41 -1.79
C TYR A 164 -0.01 -2.48 -2.62
N ASN A 165 -0.09 -2.66 -3.94
CA ASN A 165 -0.77 -1.74 -4.86
C ASN A 165 -2.27 -1.56 -4.61
N ALA A 166 -2.91 -2.54 -3.97
CA ALA A 166 -4.34 -2.50 -3.66
C ALA A 166 -4.66 -2.19 -2.18
N GLY A 167 -3.68 -1.78 -1.36
CA GLY A 167 -3.88 -1.64 0.08
C GLY A 167 -5.02 -0.70 0.49
N GLY A 168 -4.94 0.57 0.08
CA GLY A 168 -6.01 1.55 0.33
C GLY A 168 -7.37 1.14 -0.24
N PRO A 169 -7.46 0.70 -1.52
CA PRO A 169 -8.69 0.17 -2.09
C PRO A 169 -9.31 -1.00 -1.29
N LEU A 170 -8.49 -1.96 -0.85
CA LEU A 170 -8.96 -3.10 -0.05
C LEU A 170 -9.37 -2.67 1.37
N TYR A 171 -8.67 -1.71 1.96
CA TYR A 171 -9.07 -1.11 3.25
C TYR A 171 -10.41 -0.36 3.15
N GLN A 172 -10.65 0.38 2.07
CA GLN A 172 -11.94 1.04 1.83
C GLN A 172 -13.07 0.04 1.63
N GLY A 173 -12.78 -1.09 0.99
CA GLY A 173 -13.76 -2.14 0.70
C GLY A 173 -14.82 -1.70 -0.30
N GLY A 174 -15.92 -2.44 -0.34
CA GLY A 174 -17.07 -2.22 -1.21
C GLY A 174 -17.47 -3.48 -1.98
N VAL A 175 -18.34 -3.31 -2.96
CA VAL A 175 -18.66 -4.36 -3.94
C VAL A 175 -17.68 -4.22 -5.10
N LEU A 176 -16.82 -5.22 -5.25
CA LEU A 176 -15.67 -5.19 -6.15
C LEU A 176 -15.80 -6.28 -7.22
N GLU A 177 -15.59 -5.93 -8.49
CA GLU A 177 -15.20 -6.94 -9.48
C GLU A 177 -13.70 -7.21 -9.33
N VAL A 178 -13.35 -8.44 -9.01
CA VAL A 178 -11.98 -8.89 -8.71
C VAL A 178 -11.52 -9.83 -9.82
N THR A 179 -10.36 -9.56 -10.40
CA THR A 179 -9.63 -10.50 -11.25
C THR A 179 -8.25 -10.80 -10.67
N GLY A 180 -7.87 -12.07 -10.68
CA GLY A 180 -6.61 -12.53 -10.09
C GLY A 180 -6.46 -14.03 -10.19
N LEU A 181 -5.74 -14.63 -9.24
CA LEU A 181 -5.57 -16.09 -9.18
C LEU A 181 -6.14 -16.67 -7.90
N LEU A 182 -7.03 -17.64 -8.06
CA LEU A 182 -7.59 -18.41 -6.96
C LEU A 182 -6.71 -19.63 -6.65
N ALA A 183 -6.30 -19.72 -5.40
CA ALA A 183 -5.81 -20.93 -4.77
C ALA A 183 -7.00 -21.72 -4.22
N ALA A 184 -7.57 -22.60 -5.04
CA ALA A 184 -8.86 -23.25 -4.76
C ALA A 184 -8.87 -24.14 -3.49
N THR A 185 -7.70 -24.54 -3.00
CA THR A 185 -7.58 -25.32 -1.75
C THR A 185 -7.70 -24.47 -0.49
N GLU A 186 -7.60 -23.15 -0.61
CA GLU A 186 -7.46 -22.23 0.53
C GLU A 186 -8.41 -21.02 0.46
N ASP A 187 -9.25 -20.92 -0.57
CA ASP A 187 -10.13 -19.77 -0.86
C ASP A 187 -9.37 -18.43 -0.86
N VAL A 188 -8.13 -18.43 -1.36
CA VAL A 188 -7.26 -17.24 -1.42
C VAL A 188 -7.16 -16.73 -2.85
N ILE A 189 -7.38 -15.43 -3.03
CA ILE A 189 -7.25 -14.72 -4.30
C ILE A 189 -6.01 -13.82 -4.24
N PHE A 190 -5.02 -14.09 -5.09
CA PHE A 190 -3.82 -13.27 -5.22
C PHE A 190 -3.96 -12.22 -6.32
N LEU A 191 -3.55 -10.99 -6.01
CA LEU A 191 -3.56 -9.83 -6.91
C LEU A 191 -2.15 -9.27 -7.10
N GLY A 192 -1.83 -8.91 -8.35
CA GLY A 192 -0.76 -7.95 -8.67
C GLY A 192 0.65 -8.42 -8.35
N SER A 193 1.13 -9.45 -9.06
CA SER A 193 2.57 -9.65 -9.25
C SER A 193 2.92 -9.36 -10.71
N ARG A 194 4.17 -8.96 -11.01
CA ARG A 194 4.65 -8.70 -12.38
C ARG A 194 4.35 -9.82 -13.39
N GLU A 195 4.26 -11.05 -12.93
CA GLU A 195 4.01 -12.23 -13.75
C GLU A 195 2.51 -12.60 -13.81
N LEU A 196 1.68 -11.99 -12.96
CA LEU A 196 0.28 -12.34 -12.73
C LEU A 196 -0.59 -11.07 -12.64
N PRO A 197 -1.03 -10.53 -13.79
CA PRO A 197 -1.88 -9.35 -13.83
C PRO A 197 -3.24 -9.64 -13.18
N GLY A 198 -3.73 -8.69 -12.40
CA GLY A 198 -5.04 -8.74 -11.75
C GLY A 198 -5.71 -7.38 -11.79
N SER A 199 -6.95 -7.29 -11.33
CA SER A 199 -7.66 -6.03 -11.28
C SER A 199 -8.65 -5.96 -10.13
N LEU A 200 -8.87 -4.74 -9.67
CA LEU A 200 -10.01 -4.38 -8.86
C LEU A 200 -10.80 -3.30 -9.59
N ARG A 201 -12.12 -3.49 -9.67
CA ARG A 201 -13.05 -2.46 -10.11
C ARG A 201 -14.12 -2.23 -9.06
N LEU A 202 -14.24 -1.00 -8.58
CA LEU A 202 -15.26 -0.60 -7.61
C LEU A 202 -16.60 -0.51 -8.33
N LEU A 203 -17.56 -1.34 -7.93
CA LEU A 203 -18.94 -1.28 -8.43
C LEU A 203 -19.81 -0.45 -7.50
N LYS A 204 -19.57 -0.55 -6.19
CA LYS A 204 -20.30 0.21 -5.16
C LYS A 204 -19.41 0.42 -3.94
N PRO A 205 -19.28 1.66 -3.42
CA PRO A 205 -18.57 1.92 -2.17
C PRO A 205 -19.18 1.13 -1.00
N TYR A 206 -18.34 0.73 -0.04
CA TYR A 206 -18.83 0.20 1.23
C TYR A 206 -19.63 1.27 1.97
N ARG A 207 -20.81 0.91 2.47
CA ARG A 207 -21.59 1.76 3.38
C ARG A 207 -21.61 1.04 4.72
N SER A 208 -21.00 1.66 5.73
CA SER A 208 -21.05 1.22 7.12
C SER A 208 -22.44 1.39 7.72
#